data_AF-A0A1V4MJ14-F1
#
_entry.id   AF-A0A1V4MJ14-F1
#
_cell.length_a   1.000
_cell.length_b   1.000
_cell.length_c   1.000
_cell.angle_alpha   90.00
_cell.angle_beta   90.00
_cell.angle_gamma   90.00
#
_symmetry.space_group_name_H-M   'P 1'
#
loop_
_entity.id
_entity.type
_entity.pdbx_description
1 polymer ?
#
loop_
_entity_poly.entity_id
_entity_poly.type
_entity_poly.pdbx_seq_one_letter_code
_entity_poly.pdbx_strand_id
1 'polypeptide(L)'
;MKIAITTTGPSLDDHVEPRFGRAPYYVFVDTDTMEFESVRNPNVSAGGGAGIQSAQLMSEKDVRYVLTGNCGPNAFQVFQAAGIHVIAGVSGTARHAAEQFKSGTFSTIDQPNVASHFGSGSGGGTGAGMGMGAGMGRGMGMGRGMGRGMGMGGGMGMGRGTGMGGGMGMGRGTGMSGGLTPPSGQAPQSGVSGRDDIESLREEARLLEQRLQDIRRHIDDAPQRRSAPSVAFVNAEECTGCGVCVSSCPVNAISLGDIAVIDEHACTGCGICVNQCPLGAISMT
;
A
#
# COMPACT_ATOMS: atom_id res chain seq x y z
N MET A 1 -8.91 -12.12 -18.88
CA MET A 1 -9.12 -11.29 -17.65
C MET A 1 -8.11 -10.14 -17.68
N LYS A 2 -8.49 -8.92 -17.27
CA LYS A 2 -7.57 -7.78 -17.31
C LYS A 2 -6.80 -7.55 -16.01
N ILE A 3 -5.47 -7.48 -16.12
CA ILE A 3 -4.54 -7.11 -15.05
C ILE A 3 -3.81 -5.82 -15.40
N ALA A 4 -3.34 -5.08 -14.40
CA ALA A 4 -2.48 -3.92 -14.60
C ALA A 4 -1.12 -4.14 -13.94
N ILE A 5 -0.05 -3.72 -14.62
CA ILE A 5 1.32 -3.84 -14.16
C ILE A 5 1.94 -2.45 -14.15
N THR A 6 2.56 -2.05 -13.03
CA THR A 6 3.31 -0.80 -12.95
C THR A 6 4.63 -0.96 -13.68
N THR A 7 4.99 -0.04 -14.58
CA THR A 7 6.20 -0.18 -15.39
C THR A 7 6.98 1.12 -15.53
N THR A 8 8.28 0.98 -15.80
CA THR A 8 9.17 2.11 -16.08
C THR A 8 8.96 2.69 -17.49
N GLY A 9 8.39 1.91 -18.41
CA GLY A 9 8.10 2.27 -19.80
C GLY A 9 6.81 1.62 -20.34
N PRO A 10 6.45 1.88 -21.60
CA PRO A 10 5.16 1.45 -22.16
C PRO A 10 5.10 -0.01 -22.66
N SER A 11 6.21 -0.77 -22.61
CA SER A 11 6.29 -2.13 -23.15
C SER A 11 6.17 -3.20 -22.05
N LEU A 12 5.80 -4.42 -22.46
CA LEU A 12 5.90 -5.61 -21.61
C LEU A 12 7.35 -5.98 -21.25
N ASP A 13 8.33 -5.54 -22.04
CA ASP A 13 9.74 -5.83 -21.76
C ASP A 13 10.36 -4.82 -20.79
N ASP A 14 9.63 -3.75 -20.44
CA ASP A 14 10.04 -2.81 -19.41
C ASP A 14 9.96 -3.41 -18.01
N HIS A 15 10.78 -2.89 -17.11
CA HIS A 15 10.82 -3.33 -15.73
C HIS A 15 9.60 -2.88 -14.94
N VAL A 16 9.21 -3.72 -13.97
CA VAL A 16 8.16 -3.38 -13.01
C VAL A 16 8.63 -2.22 -12.14
N GLU A 17 7.84 -1.15 -12.10
CA GLU A 17 8.17 0.03 -11.30
C GLU A 17 7.83 -0.22 -9.82
N PRO A 18 8.77 0.07 -8.89
CA PRO A 18 8.56 -0.19 -7.47
C PRO A 18 7.48 0.64 -6.79
N ARG A 19 7.02 1.75 -7.38
CA ARG A 19 6.08 2.68 -6.75
C ARG A 19 4.79 2.74 -7.53
N PHE A 20 3.70 2.21 -6.97
CA PHE A 20 2.40 2.25 -7.62
C PHE A 20 1.96 3.66 -8.00
N GLY A 21 1.71 4.54 -7.03
CA GLY A 21 1.04 5.83 -7.29
C GLY A 21 1.82 6.81 -8.18
N ARG A 22 3.12 6.59 -8.35
CA ARG A 22 4.00 7.41 -9.20
C ARG A 22 4.63 6.61 -10.32
N ALA A 23 4.05 5.46 -10.66
CA ALA A 23 4.54 4.67 -11.77
C ALA A 23 4.47 5.49 -13.07
N PRO A 24 5.53 5.57 -13.88
CA PRO A 24 5.51 6.31 -15.13
C PRO A 24 4.42 5.81 -16.10
N TYR A 25 4.24 4.48 -16.16
CA TYR A 25 3.28 3.82 -17.01
C TYR A 25 2.53 2.72 -16.26
N TYR A 26 1.30 2.47 -16.73
CA TYR A 26 0.53 1.28 -16.40
C TYR A 26 0.34 0.47 -17.69
N VAL A 27 0.77 -0.78 -17.68
CA VAL A 27 0.55 -1.73 -18.77
C VAL A 27 -0.61 -2.63 -18.37
N PHE A 28 -1.70 -2.57 -19.12
CA PHE A 28 -2.87 -3.42 -18.92
C PHE A 28 -2.77 -4.61 -19.86
N VAL A 29 -2.88 -5.80 -19.32
CA VAL A 29 -2.70 -7.05 -20.05
C VAL A 29 -3.95 -7.88 -19.91
N ASP A 30 -4.45 -8.43 -21.02
CA ASP A 30 -5.41 -9.52 -20.96
C ASP A 30 -4.65 -10.84 -20.77
N THR A 31 -4.88 -11.53 -19.66
CA THR A 31 -4.19 -12.77 -19.32
C THR A 31 -4.54 -13.95 -20.23
N ASP A 32 -5.67 -13.86 -20.92
CA ASP A 32 -6.16 -14.95 -21.78
C ASP A 32 -5.44 -14.88 -23.14
N THR A 33 -5.36 -13.68 -23.73
CA THR A 33 -4.76 -13.44 -25.06
C THR A 33 -3.31 -12.94 -25.02
N MET A 34 -2.82 -12.44 -23.89
CA MET A 34 -1.55 -11.70 -23.72
C MET A 34 -1.47 -10.39 -24.51
N GLU A 35 -2.58 -9.90 -25.05
CA GLU A 35 -2.66 -8.57 -25.63
C GLU A 35 -2.52 -7.51 -24.53
N PHE A 36 -1.85 -6.39 -24.85
CA PHE A 36 -1.63 -5.32 -23.88
C PHE A 36 -1.88 -3.93 -24.45
N GLU A 37 -2.35 -3.03 -23.58
CA GLU A 37 -2.40 -1.59 -23.81
C GLU A 37 -1.58 -0.88 -22.75
N SER A 38 -0.91 0.22 -23.10
CA SER A 38 -0.10 1.00 -22.16
C SER A 38 -0.67 2.40 -21.99
N VAL A 39 -0.78 2.87 -20.76
CA VAL A 39 -1.20 4.25 -20.45
C VAL A 39 -0.12 4.94 -19.64
N ARG A 40 0.28 6.14 -20.10
CA ARG A 40 1.15 7.02 -19.32
C ARG A 40 0.38 7.55 -18.12
N ASN A 41 0.95 7.44 -16.93
CA ASN A 41 0.29 7.90 -15.72
C ASN A 41 0.28 9.45 -15.67
N PRO A 42 -0.90 10.10 -15.67
CA PRO A 42 -0.99 11.56 -15.55
C PRO A 42 -0.62 12.05 -14.15
N ASN A 43 -0.64 11.17 -13.15
CA ASN A 43 -0.53 11.51 -11.73
C ASN A 43 0.90 11.43 -11.17
N VAL A 44 1.90 11.14 -12.01
CA VAL A 44 3.31 10.97 -11.59
C VAL A 44 3.83 12.19 -10.82
N SER A 45 3.46 13.38 -11.29
CA SER A 45 3.89 14.67 -10.73
C SER A 45 2.90 15.28 -9.73
N ALA A 46 1.87 14.55 -9.30
CA ALA A 46 0.88 15.08 -8.38
C ALA A 46 1.52 15.42 -7.02
N GLY A 47 1.29 16.65 -6.55
CA GLY A 47 1.80 17.16 -5.27
C GLY A 47 1.27 16.39 -4.05
N GLY A 48 0.12 15.70 -4.21
CA GLY A 48 -0.49 14.83 -3.22
C GLY A 48 -1.55 13.93 -3.85
N GLY A 49 -1.86 12.80 -3.22
CA GLY A 49 -2.93 11.91 -3.68
C GLY A 49 -2.66 11.15 -4.98
N ALA A 50 -1.41 11.09 -5.45
CA ALA A 50 -1.02 10.38 -6.68
C ALA A 50 -1.50 8.92 -6.71
N GLY A 51 -1.41 8.24 -5.55
CA GLY A 51 -1.88 6.85 -5.40
C GLY A 51 -3.40 6.71 -5.47
N ILE A 52 -4.17 7.66 -4.93
CA ILE A 52 -5.65 7.61 -4.97
C ILE A 52 -6.13 7.78 -6.40
N GLN A 53 -5.64 8.82 -7.09
CA GLN A 53 -6.00 9.12 -8.48
C GLN A 53 -5.56 8.00 -9.42
N SER A 54 -4.38 7.42 -9.19
CA SER A 54 -3.92 6.27 -9.95
C SER A 54 -4.77 5.02 -9.72
N ALA A 55 -5.22 4.78 -8.48
CA ALA A 55 -6.10 3.65 -8.18
C ALA A 55 -7.50 3.82 -8.80
N GLN A 56 -8.02 5.05 -8.86
CA GLN A 56 -9.26 5.37 -9.60
C GLN A 56 -9.13 5.02 -11.08
N LEU A 57 -8.01 5.38 -11.73
CA LEU A 57 -7.73 5.00 -13.11
C LEU A 57 -7.76 3.48 -13.33
N MET A 58 -7.28 2.68 -12.37
CA MET A 58 -7.35 1.22 -12.47
C MET A 58 -8.79 0.71 -12.42
N SER A 59 -9.63 1.32 -11.58
CA SER A 59 -11.06 1.00 -11.50
C SER A 59 -11.81 1.36 -12.79
N GLU A 60 -11.47 2.48 -13.42
CA GLU A 60 -12.05 2.89 -14.72
C GLU A 60 -11.66 1.94 -15.85
N LYS A 61 -10.48 1.32 -15.76
CA LYS A 61 -9.97 0.35 -16.72
C LYS A 61 -10.48 -1.09 -16.48
N ASP A 62 -11.38 -1.28 -15.52
CA ASP A 62 -11.98 -2.57 -15.15
C ASP A 62 -10.94 -3.66 -14.87
N VAL A 63 -9.93 -3.29 -14.09
CA VAL A 63 -8.82 -4.19 -13.74
C VAL A 63 -9.15 -4.98 -12.50
N ARG A 64 -8.95 -6.30 -12.53
CA ARG A 64 -9.18 -7.19 -11.37
C ARG A 64 -7.96 -7.32 -10.46
N TYR A 65 -6.76 -7.27 -11.04
CA TYR A 65 -5.49 -7.40 -10.30
C TYR A 65 -4.47 -6.33 -10.70
N VAL A 66 -3.78 -5.78 -9.70
CA VAL A 66 -2.68 -4.83 -9.89
C VAL A 66 -1.38 -5.45 -9.38
N LEU A 67 -0.39 -5.58 -10.26
CA LEU A 67 0.95 -6.05 -9.97
C LEU A 67 1.89 -4.85 -9.86
N THR A 68 2.53 -4.71 -8.72
CA THR A 68 3.44 -3.59 -8.43
C THR A 68 4.57 -4.02 -7.49
N GLY A 69 5.65 -3.25 -7.43
CA GLY A 69 6.64 -3.45 -6.37
C GLY A 69 6.08 -3.08 -4.99
N ASN A 70 5.52 -1.88 -4.86
CA ASN A 70 4.95 -1.41 -3.58
C ASN A 70 3.62 -0.67 -3.78
N CYS A 71 2.74 -0.83 -2.79
CA CYS A 71 1.46 -0.14 -2.69
C CYS A 71 1.31 0.52 -1.32
N GLY A 72 1.12 1.84 -1.30
CA GLY A 72 0.85 2.60 -0.09
C GLY A 72 -0.59 2.46 0.41
N PRO A 73 -0.87 2.82 1.68
CA PRO A 73 -2.17 2.61 2.33
C PRO A 73 -3.33 3.33 1.64
N ASN A 74 -3.10 4.56 1.16
CA ASN A 74 -4.15 5.35 0.51
C ASN A 74 -4.63 4.72 -0.82
N ALA A 75 -3.72 4.15 -1.61
CA ALA A 75 -4.10 3.45 -2.84
C ALA A 75 -4.79 2.13 -2.52
N PHE A 76 -4.28 1.41 -1.51
CA PHE A 76 -4.83 0.13 -1.07
C PHE A 76 -6.29 0.23 -0.60
N GLN A 77 -6.66 1.31 0.07
CA GLN A 77 -8.06 1.58 0.46
C GLN A 77 -9.00 1.70 -0.75
N VAL A 78 -8.54 2.37 -1.82
CA VAL A 78 -9.32 2.50 -3.06
C VAL A 78 -9.49 1.13 -3.72
N PHE A 79 -8.42 0.34 -3.76
CA PHE A 79 -8.46 -1.01 -4.31
C PHE A 79 -9.42 -1.94 -3.56
N GLN A 80 -9.39 -1.94 -2.23
CA GLN A 80 -10.35 -2.72 -1.43
C GLN A 80 -11.80 -2.31 -1.70
N ALA A 81 -12.07 -1.00 -1.76
CA ALA A 81 -13.42 -0.50 -2.04
C ALA A 81 -13.91 -0.86 -3.46
N ALA A 82 -12.99 -0.93 -4.43
CA ALA A 82 -13.27 -1.30 -5.81
C ALA A 82 -13.25 -2.82 -6.07
N GLY A 83 -12.93 -3.65 -5.07
CA GLY A 83 -12.77 -5.09 -5.24
C GLY A 83 -11.59 -5.50 -6.14
N ILE A 84 -10.55 -4.66 -6.20
CA ILE A 84 -9.33 -4.88 -6.97
C ILE A 84 -8.28 -5.51 -6.06
N HIS A 85 -7.71 -6.64 -6.48
CA HIS A 85 -6.68 -7.32 -5.72
C HIS A 85 -5.29 -6.77 -6.06
N VAL A 86 -4.44 -6.59 -5.05
CA VAL A 86 -3.07 -6.11 -5.25
C VAL A 86 -2.09 -7.25 -4.99
N ILE A 87 -1.07 -7.36 -5.86
CA ILE A 87 0.08 -8.21 -5.68
C ILE A 87 1.29 -7.28 -5.61
N ALA A 88 1.87 -7.18 -4.41
CA ALA A 88 3.07 -6.37 -4.17
C ALA A 88 4.33 -7.25 -4.08
N GLY A 89 5.50 -6.62 -4.11
CA GLY A 89 6.79 -7.31 -4.16
C GLY A 89 7.15 -7.85 -5.55
N VAL A 90 6.39 -7.46 -6.58
CA VAL A 90 6.67 -7.89 -7.96
C VAL A 90 7.92 -7.16 -8.48
N SER A 91 8.81 -7.92 -9.10
CA SER A 91 10.05 -7.42 -9.70
C SER A 91 10.36 -8.15 -11.01
N GLY A 92 11.34 -7.67 -11.77
CA GLY A 92 11.66 -8.18 -13.10
C GLY A 92 10.93 -7.40 -14.21
N THR A 93 10.72 -8.02 -15.36
CA THR A 93 10.01 -7.43 -16.51
C THR A 93 8.50 -7.63 -16.39
N ALA A 94 7.71 -6.73 -16.95
CA ALA A 94 6.24 -6.85 -16.94
C ALA A 94 5.74 -8.13 -17.62
N ARG A 95 6.40 -8.60 -18.69
CA ARG A 95 6.12 -9.88 -19.36
C ARG A 95 6.21 -11.04 -18.38
N HIS A 96 7.35 -11.15 -17.70
CA HIS A 96 7.58 -12.21 -16.73
C HIS A 96 6.59 -12.15 -15.55
N ALA A 97 6.24 -10.95 -15.10
CA ALA A 97 5.20 -10.76 -14.09
C ALA A 97 3.82 -11.25 -14.58
N ALA A 98 3.43 -10.93 -15.82
CA ALA A 98 2.18 -11.43 -16.40
C ALA A 98 2.17 -12.96 -16.54
N GLU A 99 3.29 -13.55 -16.96
CA GLU A 99 3.45 -15.00 -17.09
C GLU A 99 3.35 -15.71 -15.73
N GLN A 100 4.05 -15.21 -14.70
CA GLN A 100 3.98 -15.75 -13.34
C GLN A 100 2.57 -15.64 -12.73
N PHE A 101 1.83 -14.61 -13.10
CA PHE A 101 0.43 -14.47 -12.71
C PHE A 101 -0.44 -15.54 -13.34
N LYS A 102 -0.26 -15.77 -14.65
CA LYS A 102 -0.97 -16.82 -15.38
C LYS A 102 -0.65 -18.22 -14.86
N SER A 103 0.58 -18.47 -14.40
CA SER A 103 0.98 -19.76 -13.83
C SER A 103 0.53 -19.97 -12.38
N GLY A 104 -0.15 -19.00 -11.75
CA GLY A 104 -0.67 -19.10 -10.38
C GLY A 104 0.39 -18.98 -9.28
N THR A 105 1.56 -18.39 -9.59
CA THR A 105 2.71 -18.33 -8.67
C THR A 105 2.56 -17.23 -7.60
N PHE A 106 1.65 -16.27 -7.78
CA PHE A 106 1.50 -15.16 -6.85
C PHE A 106 0.42 -15.40 -5.80
N SER A 107 0.74 -15.04 -4.56
CA SER A 107 -0.22 -14.86 -3.47
C SER A 107 -0.65 -13.40 -3.43
N THR A 108 -1.96 -13.14 -3.35
CA THR A 108 -2.49 -11.78 -3.16
C THR A 108 -2.12 -11.25 -1.77
N ILE A 109 -1.88 -9.94 -1.66
CA ILE A 109 -1.64 -9.31 -0.35
C ILE A 109 -2.92 -8.69 0.21
N ASP A 110 -3.23 -8.97 1.48
CA ASP A 110 -4.39 -8.40 2.18
C ASP A 110 -4.08 -7.07 2.91
N GLN A 111 -2.81 -6.65 2.93
CA GLN A 111 -2.33 -5.43 3.60
C GLN A 111 -1.23 -4.69 2.80
N PRO A 112 -1.11 -3.34 2.91
CA PRO A 112 -0.09 -2.57 2.21
C PRO A 112 1.33 -2.91 2.70
N ASN A 113 2.30 -2.93 1.79
CA ASN A 113 3.66 -3.38 2.08
C ASN A 113 4.66 -2.23 2.38
N VAL A 114 4.21 -0.97 2.39
CA VAL A 114 5.05 0.20 2.73
C VAL A 114 4.32 1.16 3.68
N ALA A 115 5.08 1.78 4.58
CA ALA A 115 4.58 2.80 5.50
C ALA A 115 4.22 4.11 4.77
N SER A 116 3.36 4.93 5.38
CA SER A 116 2.71 6.14 4.83
C SER A 116 3.64 7.28 4.37
N HIS A 117 4.97 7.11 4.39
CA HIS A 117 5.97 8.14 4.08
C HIS A 117 7.11 7.67 3.16
N PHE A 118 6.87 6.63 2.34
CA PHE A 118 7.87 6.20 1.35
C PHE A 118 7.93 7.18 0.17
N GLY A 119 8.83 8.17 0.25
CA GLY A 119 9.28 8.97 -0.89
C GLY A 119 8.94 10.47 -0.87
N SER A 120 9.60 11.22 0.02
CA SER A 120 9.66 12.70 -0.03
C SER A 120 11.03 13.21 0.43
N GLY A 121 12.06 12.99 -0.38
CA GLY A 121 13.39 13.61 -0.20
C GLY A 121 13.63 14.67 -1.27
N SER A 122 13.06 15.87 -1.09
CA SER A 122 13.43 17.13 -1.77
C SER A 122 12.51 18.24 -1.25
N GLY A 123 12.94 18.97 -0.22
CA GLY A 123 12.17 20.13 0.24
C GLY A 123 12.84 20.79 1.43
N GLY A 124 13.22 22.06 1.27
CA GLY A 124 13.84 22.86 2.32
C GLY A 124 13.01 22.84 3.60
N GLY A 125 13.57 22.26 4.65
CA GLY A 125 12.96 22.23 5.97
C GLY A 125 13.55 23.31 6.86
N THR A 126 12.69 24.17 7.41
CA THR A 126 12.94 24.81 8.70
C THR A 126 12.91 23.72 9.77
N GLY A 127 14.05 23.08 10.02
CA GLY A 127 14.17 22.00 10.99
C GLY A 127 15.39 22.18 11.88
N ALA A 128 15.19 22.09 13.19
CA ALA A 128 16.28 21.91 14.15
C ALA A 128 16.79 20.46 14.01
N GLY A 129 17.82 20.26 13.21
CA GLY A 129 18.36 18.94 12.90
C GLY A 129 19.87 18.96 12.64
N MET A 130 20.54 17.91 13.10
CA MET A 130 21.98 17.70 12.95
C MET A 130 22.23 17.05 11.58
N GLY A 131 22.50 17.88 10.56
CA GLY A 131 22.66 17.41 9.17
C GLY A 131 23.95 17.90 8.52
N MET A 132 24.64 17.01 7.80
CA MET A 132 25.71 17.37 6.86
C MET A 132 25.06 17.69 5.51
N GLY A 133 25.02 18.97 5.12
CA GLY A 133 24.45 19.37 3.84
C GLY A 133 25.05 20.68 3.31
N ALA A 134 25.24 20.75 2.00
CA ALA A 134 25.58 21.98 1.29
C ALA A 134 24.28 22.66 0.83
N GLY A 135 23.83 23.68 1.56
CA GLY A 135 22.57 24.37 1.26
C GLY A 135 22.56 25.84 1.67
N MET A 136 21.80 26.66 0.93
CA MET A 136 21.45 28.05 1.28
C MET A 136 20.17 28.03 2.13
N GLY A 137 20.28 28.18 3.45
CA GLY A 137 19.12 28.18 4.34
C GLY A 137 19.28 29.15 5.52
N ARG A 138 18.16 29.68 6.02
CA ARG A 138 18.04 30.33 7.34
C ARG A 138 17.67 29.25 8.35
N GLY A 139 18.54 28.95 9.31
CA GLY A 139 18.28 27.93 10.34
C GLY A 139 19.06 28.16 11.63
N MET A 140 18.47 27.74 12.75
CA MET A 140 19.12 27.56 14.04
C MET A 140 19.58 26.10 14.13
N GLY A 141 20.86 25.81 13.91
CA GLY A 141 21.37 24.43 13.93
C GLY A 141 22.88 24.34 14.18
N MET A 142 23.29 23.30 14.91
CA MET A 142 24.69 22.86 15.09
C MET A 142 25.07 21.95 13.91
N GLY A 143 25.50 22.52 12.79
CA GLY A 143 25.87 21.78 11.58
C GLY A 143 27.34 21.96 11.18
N ARG A 144 27.93 20.93 10.57
CA ARG A 144 29.26 20.96 9.93
C ARG A 144 29.04 20.98 8.42
N GLY A 145 29.19 22.14 7.77
CA GLY A 145 28.86 22.29 6.34
C GLY A 145 29.54 23.47 5.67
N MET A 146 29.71 23.37 4.34
CA MET A 146 30.15 24.45 3.44
C MET A 146 28.91 25.10 2.83
N GLY A 147 28.44 26.22 3.40
CA GLY A 147 27.26 26.93 2.92
C GLY A 147 27.38 28.46 3.06
N ARG A 148 26.62 29.20 2.24
CA ARG A 148 26.38 30.64 2.39
C ARG A 148 25.01 30.81 3.06
N GLY A 149 24.95 31.12 4.35
CA GLY A 149 23.69 31.31 5.08
C GLY A 149 23.82 32.33 6.20
N MET A 150 22.71 33.01 6.53
CA MET A 150 22.53 33.81 7.76
C MET A 150 21.85 32.92 8.79
N GLY A 151 22.56 32.51 9.84
CA GLY A 151 22.02 31.66 10.91
C GLY A 151 22.53 32.07 12.28
N MET A 152 21.72 31.86 13.31
CA MET A 152 22.09 31.95 14.72
C MET A 152 22.35 30.51 15.21
N GLY A 153 23.60 30.07 15.24
CA GLY A 153 23.97 28.72 15.67
C GLY A 153 25.47 28.53 15.80
N GLY A 154 25.92 27.70 16.74
CA GLY A 154 27.34 27.37 16.94
C GLY A 154 27.79 26.21 16.07
N GLY A 155 28.25 26.47 14.85
CA GLY A 155 28.77 25.44 13.94
C GLY A 155 30.26 25.63 13.63
N MET A 156 30.99 24.53 13.38
CA MET A 156 32.34 24.53 12.80
C MET A 156 32.23 24.35 11.28
N GLY A 157 32.25 25.45 10.52
CA GLY A 157 32.16 25.41 9.06
C GLY A 157 33.09 26.41 8.37
N MET A 158 33.62 26.05 7.20
CA MET A 158 34.34 26.95 6.29
C MET A 158 33.33 27.62 5.34
N GLY A 159 32.51 28.55 5.86
CA GLY A 159 31.51 29.29 5.08
C GLY A 159 31.79 30.80 5.05
N ARG A 160 31.38 31.48 3.98
CA ARG A 160 31.25 32.96 3.96
C ARG A 160 29.84 33.32 4.42
N GLY A 161 29.62 33.46 5.72
CA GLY A 161 28.33 33.85 6.30
C GLY A 161 28.49 34.86 7.43
N THR A 162 27.53 35.75 7.58
CA THR A 162 27.38 36.68 8.71
C THR A 162 26.40 36.06 9.71
N GLY A 163 26.89 35.48 10.80
CA GLY A 163 26.07 34.85 11.84
C GLY A 163 26.52 35.25 13.24
N MET A 164 25.56 35.47 14.15
CA MET A 164 25.80 35.73 15.58
C MET A 164 25.79 34.40 16.35
N GLY A 165 26.83 33.58 16.18
CA GLY A 165 26.95 32.28 16.85
C GLY A 165 28.39 32.00 17.27
N GLY A 166 28.59 31.38 18.43
CA GLY A 166 29.91 31.09 19.03
C GLY A 166 30.67 29.93 18.37
N GLY A 167 30.66 29.83 17.04
CA GLY A 167 31.37 28.79 16.29
C GLY A 167 32.82 29.16 15.98
N MET A 168 33.75 28.22 16.20
CA MET A 168 35.15 28.34 15.74
C MET A 168 35.23 28.02 14.24
N GLY A 169 35.02 29.01 13.38
CA GLY A 169 35.18 28.89 11.93
C GLY A 169 36.33 29.77 11.41
N MET A 170 37.25 29.21 10.64
CA MET A 170 38.33 29.93 9.93
C MET A 170 37.83 30.68 8.68
N GLY A 171 36.64 31.28 8.74
CA GLY A 171 36.11 32.13 7.68
C GLY A 171 36.53 33.59 7.87
N ARG A 172 36.71 34.35 6.79
CA ARG A 172 36.84 35.83 6.81
C ARG A 172 35.50 36.48 7.19
N GLY A 173 34.97 36.18 8.37
CA GLY A 173 33.75 36.75 8.93
C GLY A 173 34.09 37.59 10.16
N THR A 174 33.61 38.82 10.21
CA THR A 174 33.66 39.71 11.38
C THR A 174 32.66 39.21 12.43
N GLY A 175 33.04 38.22 13.23
CA GLY A 175 32.25 37.72 14.37
C GLY A 175 32.86 38.14 15.70
N MET A 176 32.10 38.82 16.55
CA MET A 176 32.56 39.25 17.88
C MET A 176 32.53 38.08 18.88
N SER A 177 33.67 37.83 19.51
CA SER A 177 33.91 36.74 20.46
C SER A 177 33.39 37.05 21.86
N GLY A 178 32.38 36.32 22.33
CA GLY A 178 31.99 36.24 23.74
C GLY A 178 32.33 34.86 24.28
N GLY A 179 33.41 34.76 25.06
CA GLY A 179 33.83 33.52 25.69
C GLY A 179 32.96 33.18 26.91
N LEU A 180 32.51 31.93 26.99
CA LEU A 180 32.03 31.30 28.21
C LEU A 180 32.42 29.81 28.16
N THR A 181 33.30 29.40 29.08
CA THR A 181 33.67 28.01 29.36
C THR A 181 32.48 27.20 29.86
N PRO A 182 32.22 25.97 29.37
CA PRO A 182 31.27 25.07 30.01
C PRO A 182 31.91 24.38 31.23
N PRO A 183 31.15 24.14 32.31
CA PRO A 183 31.60 23.34 33.44
C PRO A 183 31.60 21.85 33.08
N SER A 184 32.53 21.13 33.70
CA SER A 184 32.63 19.67 33.73
C SER A 184 31.35 19.03 34.27
N GLY A 185 30.53 18.47 33.37
CA GLY A 185 29.42 17.57 33.66
C GLY A 185 29.77 16.16 33.19
N GLN A 186 29.69 15.21 34.10
CA GLN A 186 30.20 13.84 34.01
C GLN A 186 29.60 13.03 32.85
N ALA A 187 30.42 12.16 32.25
CA ALA A 187 29.99 11.16 31.30
C ALA A 187 29.10 10.10 32.00
N PRO A 188 28.02 9.60 31.36
CA PRO A 188 27.28 8.48 31.88
C PRO A 188 28.12 7.21 31.73
N GLN A 189 28.52 6.64 32.87
CA GLN A 189 28.99 5.27 32.94
C GLN A 189 27.78 4.34 32.84
N SER A 190 27.79 3.40 31.91
CA SER A 190 26.97 2.20 32.05
C SER A 190 27.73 1.02 31.44
N GLY A 191 28.56 0.42 32.29
CA GLY A 191 28.73 -1.02 32.22
C GLY A 191 27.48 -1.64 32.84
N VAL A 192 26.81 -2.51 32.10
CA VAL A 192 25.84 -3.44 32.67
C VAL A 192 26.17 -4.81 32.10
N SER A 193 26.28 -5.77 33.00
CA SER A 193 26.67 -7.15 32.76
C SER A 193 25.63 -7.89 31.92
N GLY A 194 26.05 -8.65 30.91
CA GLY A 194 25.17 -9.46 30.04
C GLY A 194 24.32 -10.56 30.72
N ARG A 195 24.23 -10.56 32.06
CA ARG A 195 23.21 -11.30 32.83
C ARG A 195 21.91 -10.50 32.98
N ASP A 196 21.99 -9.17 33.09
CA ASP A 196 20.83 -8.28 33.23
C ASP A 196 20.07 -8.11 31.89
N ASP A 197 20.79 -8.29 30.77
CA ASP A 197 20.22 -8.27 29.41
C ASP A 197 19.32 -9.50 29.15
N ILE A 198 19.64 -10.67 29.70
CA ILE A 198 18.82 -11.87 29.50
C ILE A 198 17.52 -11.76 30.28
N GLU A 199 17.55 -11.16 31.47
CA GLU A 199 16.34 -10.96 32.28
C GLU A 199 15.40 -9.92 31.66
N SER A 200 15.95 -8.81 31.15
CA SER A 200 15.17 -7.81 30.41
C SER A 200 14.58 -8.36 29.11
N LEU A 201 15.34 -9.14 28.35
CA LEU A 201 14.82 -9.80 27.13
C LEU A 201 13.75 -10.86 27.44
N ARG A 202 13.85 -11.58 28.56
CA ARG A 202 12.81 -12.51 29.01
C ARG A 202 11.53 -11.79 29.41
N GLU A 203 11.65 -10.62 30.03
CA GLU A 203 10.50 -9.81 30.38
C GLU A 203 9.85 -9.18 29.14
N GLU A 204 10.65 -8.71 28.18
CA GLU A 204 10.15 -8.25 26.88
C GLU A 204 9.42 -9.36 26.11
N ALA A 205 9.96 -10.59 26.12
CA ALA A 205 9.31 -11.74 25.50
C ALA A 205 7.93 -12.05 26.11
N ARG A 206 7.80 -11.98 27.45
CA ARG A 206 6.50 -12.16 28.13
C ARG A 206 5.48 -11.10 27.73
N LEU A 207 5.89 -9.84 27.61
CA LEU A 207 5.00 -8.75 27.21
C LEU A 207 4.51 -8.92 25.76
N LEU A 208 5.39 -9.39 24.87
CA LEU A 208 5.02 -9.68 23.48
C LEU A 208 4.03 -10.84 23.39
N GLU A 209 4.23 -11.90 24.18
CA GLU A 209 3.28 -13.02 24.27
C GLU A 209 1.90 -12.56 24.76
N GLN A 210 1.86 -11.70 25.78
CA GLN A 210 0.60 -11.13 26.28
C GLN A 210 -0.11 -10.29 25.21
N ARG A 211 0.65 -9.46 24.47
CA ARG A 211 0.10 -8.63 23.39
C ARG A 211 -0.43 -9.47 22.23
N LEU A 212 0.25 -10.57 21.90
CA LEU A 212 -0.24 -11.53 20.90
C LEU A 212 -1.54 -12.20 21.32
N GLN A 213 -1.67 -12.55 22.60
CA GLN A 213 -2.92 -13.12 23.13
C GLN A 213 -4.09 -12.12 23.05
N ASP A 214 -3.86 -10.85 23.38
CA ASP A 214 -4.89 -9.82 23.26
C ASP A 214 -5.33 -9.60 21.81
N ILE A 215 -4.38 -9.57 20.85
CA ILE A 215 -4.71 -9.46 19.42
C ILE A 215 -5.54 -10.65 18.95
N ARG A 216 -5.20 -11.87 19.38
CA ARG A 216 -5.98 -13.07 19.05
C ARG A 216 -7.41 -12.99 19.58
N ARG A 217 -7.59 -12.56 20.83
CA ARG A 217 -8.93 -12.34 21.39
C ARG A 217 -9.74 -11.35 20.55
N HIS A 218 -9.13 -10.26 20.10
CA HIS A 218 -9.80 -9.30 19.21
C HIS A 218 -10.16 -9.86 17.83
N ILE A 219 -9.40 -10.82 17.32
CA ILE A 219 -9.74 -11.52 16.07
C ILE A 219 -10.93 -12.46 16.29
N ASP A 220 -10.96 -13.17 17.41
CA ASP A 220 -12.04 -14.11 17.75
C ASP A 220 -13.35 -13.40 18.12
N ASP A 221 -13.26 -12.26 18.80
CA ASP A 221 -14.40 -11.41 19.15
C ASP A 221 -14.87 -10.53 17.98
N ALA A 222 -14.14 -10.48 16.86
CA ALA A 222 -14.58 -9.77 15.68
C ALA A 222 -15.81 -10.50 15.10
N PRO A 223 -16.97 -9.85 14.98
CA PRO A 223 -18.17 -10.48 14.47
C PRO A 223 -17.90 -10.93 13.03
N GLN A 224 -17.80 -12.24 12.82
CA GLN A 224 -17.76 -12.81 11.48
C GLN A 224 -19.11 -12.51 10.82
N ARG A 225 -19.19 -11.38 10.11
CA ARG A 225 -20.29 -11.03 9.20
C ARG A 225 -20.22 -11.92 7.96
N ARG A 226 -20.29 -13.24 8.17
CA ARG A 226 -20.61 -14.21 7.14
C ARG A 226 -21.92 -14.84 7.57
N SER A 227 -23.01 -14.07 7.46
CA SER A 227 -24.31 -14.69 7.25
C SER A 227 -24.14 -15.69 6.10
N ALA A 228 -24.60 -16.94 6.28
CA ALA A 228 -24.56 -17.95 5.23
C ALA A 228 -25.06 -17.33 3.90
N PRO A 229 -24.43 -17.63 2.76
CA PRO A 229 -24.86 -17.05 1.49
C PRO A 229 -26.32 -17.41 1.27
N SER A 230 -27.18 -16.40 1.12
CA SER A 230 -28.60 -16.62 0.85
C SER A 230 -28.74 -17.12 -0.58
N VAL A 231 -28.75 -18.44 -0.77
CA VAL A 231 -28.89 -19.07 -2.07
C VAL A 231 -30.35 -19.35 -2.38
N ALA A 232 -30.69 -19.36 -3.67
CA ALA A 232 -32.01 -19.74 -4.13
C ALA A 232 -32.11 -21.28 -4.24
N PHE A 233 -33.26 -21.84 -3.90
CA PHE A 233 -33.58 -23.27 -4.05
C PHE A 233 -34.89 -23.47 -4.80
N VAL A 234 -35.06 -24.63 -5.44
CA VAL A 234 -36.23 -24.96 -6.26
C VAL A 234 -37.06 -26.04 -5.56
N ASN A 235 -38.37 -25.82 -5.45
CA ASN A 235 -39.32 -26.84 -5.02
C ASN A 235 -39.66 -27.75 -6.21
N ALA A 236 -39.24 -29.01 -6.13
CA ALA A 236 -39.46 -29.99 -7.19
C ALA A 236 -40.93 -30.31 -7.45
N GLU A 237 -41.82 -30.14 -6.45
CA GLU A 237 -43.25 -30.46 -6.59
C GLU A 237 -44.02 -29.36 -7.35
N GLU A 238 -43.53 -28.12 -7.29
CA GLU A 238 -44.17 -26.96 -7.91
C GLU A 238 -43.47 -26.55 -9.22
N CYS A 239 -42.25 -27.01 -9.45
CA CYS A 239 -41.48 -26.70 -10.65
C CYS A 239 -41.96 -27.53 -11.85
N THR A 240 -42.35 -26.87 -12.93
CA THR A 240 -42.76 -27.52 -14.20
C THR A 240 -41.63 -27.62 -15.23
N GLY A 241 -40.40 -27.24 -14.88
CA GLY A 241 -39.28 -27.28 -15.82
C GLY A 241 -39.39 -26.27 -16.98
N CYS A 242 -40.14 -25.18 -16.83
CA CYS A 242 -40.39 -24.23 -17.93
C CYS A 242 -39.15 -23.41 -18.37
N GLY A 243 -38.07 -23.41 -17.58
CA GLY A 243 -36.79 -22.82 -17.96
C GLY A 243 -36.68 -21.28 -17.88
N VAL A 244 -37.73 -20.56 -17.48
CA VAL A 244 -37.72 -19.07 -17.39
C VAL A 244 -36.58 -18.57 -16.48
N CYS A 245 -36.36 -19.25 -15.35
CA CYS A 245 -35.31 -18.95 -14.39
C CYS A 245 -33.89 -19.05 -14.96
N VAL A 246 -33.64 -19.97 -15.90
CA VAL A 246 -32.32 -20.16 -16.53
C VAL A 246 -31.94 -18.94 -17.34
N SER A 247 -32.84 -18.47 -18.20
CA SER A 247 -32.62 -17.27 -19.02
C SER A 247 -32.49 -15.99 -18.20
N SER A 248 -33.07 -15.98 -17.00
CA SER A 248 -33.05 -14.83 -16.09
C SER A 248 -31.83 -14.80 -15.16
N CYS A 249 -31.01 -15.87 -15.17
CA CYS A 249 -29.86 -15.96 -14.27
C CYS A 249 -28.63 -15.24 -14.86
N PRO A 250 -28.18 -14.11 -14.29
CA PRO A 250 -27.07 -13.33 -14.86
C PRO A 250 -25.72 -14.04 -14.76
N VAL A 251 -25.61 -15.02 -13.86
CA VAL A 251 -24.38 -15.79 -13.60
C VAL A 251 -24.47 -17.24 -14.11
N ASN A 252 -25.55 -17.60 -14.81
CA ASN A 252 -25.78 -18.94 -15.34
C ASN A 252 -25.66 -20.06 -14.29
N ALA A 253 -26.06 -19.80 -13.04
CA ALA A 253 -26.01 -20.75 -11.92
C ALA A 253 -27.16 -21.78 -11.93
N ILE A 254 -27.98 -21.83 -12.99
CA ILE A 254 -29.18 -22.67 -13.03
C ILE A 254 -29.11 -23.59 -14.25
N SER A 255 -29.23 -24.90 -14.01
CA SER A 255 -29.31 -25.93 -15.05
C SER A 255 -30.74 -26.45 -15.18
N LEU A 256 -31.15 -26.80 -16.40
CA LEU A 256 -32.49 -27.34 -16.68
C LEU A 256 -32.42 -28.83 -17.03
N GLY A 257 -33.04 -29.66 -16.21
CA GLY A 257 -33.45 -31.02 -16.55
C GLY A 257 -34.98 -31.11 -16.61
N ASP A 258 -35.55 -32.13 -15.97
CA ASP A 258 -37.01 -32.21 -15.75
C ASP A 258 -37.51 -31.11 -14.80
N ILE A 259 -36.64 -30.68 -13.88
CA ILE A 259 -36.82 -29.51 -13.01
C ILE A 259 -35.58 -28.61 -13.08
N ALA A 260 -35.72 -27.36 -12.65
CA ALA A 260 -34.59 -26.45 -12.53
C ALA A 260 -33.73 -26.83 -11.31
N VAL A 261 -32.40 -26.84 -11.48
CA VAL A 261 -31.43 -27.12 -10.42
C VAL A 261 -30.48 -25.94 -10.29
N ILE A 262 -30.30 -25.44 -9.07
CA ILE A 262 -29.46 -24.28 -8.78
C ILE A 262 -28.14 -24.76 -8.19
N ASP A 263 -27.04 -24.28 -8.75
CA ASP A 263 -25.69 -24.49 -8.20
C ASP A 263 -25.46 -23.50 -7.04
N GLU A 264 -25.40 -24.02 -5.82
CA GLU A 264 -25.19 -23.25 -4.59
C GLU A 264 -23.87 -22.48 -4.57
N HIS A 265 -22.84 -22.98 -5.26
CA HIS A 265 -21.52 -22.35 -5.29
C HIS A 265 -21.44 -21.23 -6.32
N ALA A 266 -22.20 -21.34 -7.41
CA ALA A 266 -22.27 -20.30 -8.44
C ALA A 266 -23.36 -19.25 -8.16
N CYS A 267 -24.36 -19.58 -7.35
CA CYS A 267 -25.48 -18.69 -7.04
C CYS A 267 -25.02 -17.50 -6.18
N THR A 268 -25.23 -16.29 -6.72
CA THR A 268 -24.91 -15.04 -6.01
C THR A 268 -26.01 -14.57 -5.06
N GLY A 269 -27.14 -15.28 -4.99
CA GLY A 269 -28.27 -14.92 -4.13
C GLY A 269 -29.07 -13.70 -4.60
N CYS A 270 -28.97 -13.29 -5.87
CA CYS A 270 -29.62 -12.08 -6.39
C CYS A 270 -31.16 -12.10 -6.42
N GLY A 271 -31.80 -13.27 -6.29
CA GLY A 271 -33.27 -13.41 -6.19
C GLY A 271 -34.06 -13.16 -7.48
N ILE A 272 -33.41 -12.94 -8.64
CA ILE A 272 -34.12 -12.68 -9.91
C ILE A 272 -35.00 -13.86 -10.32
N CYS A 273 -34.48 -15.09 -10.17
CA CYS A 273 -35.21 -16.32 -10.52
C CYS A 273 -36.48 -16.52 -9.67
N VAL A 274 -36.48 -16.07 -8.42
CA VAL A 274 -37.65 -16.11 -7.53
C VAL A 274 -38.76 -15.22 -8.10
N ASN A 275 -38.41 -13.99 -8.49
CA ASN A 275 -39.38 -13.02 -9.02
C ASN A 275 -39.95 -13.41 -10.39
N GLN A 276 -39.16 -14.11 -11.20
CA GLN A 276 -39.55 -14.51 -12.56
C GLN A 276 -40.24 -15.87 -12.61
N CYS A 277 -40.30 -16.61 -11.50
CA CYS A 277 -40.95 -17.92 -11.49
C CYS A 277 -42.48 -17.73 -11.53
N PRO A 278 -43.17 -18.08 -12.63
CA PRO A 278 -44.62 -17.89 -12.74
C PRO A 278 -45.42 -18.79 -11.78
N LEU A 279 -44.79 -19.83 -11.26
CA LEU A 279 -45.39 -20.80 -10.34
C LEU A 279 -44.99 -20.59 -8.88
N GLY A 280 -44.09 -19.64 -8.59
CA GLY A 280 -43.59 -19.43 -7.23
C GLY A 280 -42.72 -20.57 -6.69
N ALA A 281 -42.28 -21.50 -7.53
CA ALA A 281 -41.55 -22.71 -7.13
C ALA A 281 -40.09 -22.47 -6.69
N ILE A 282 -39.63 -21.23 -6.53
CA ILE A 282 -38.25 -20.90 -6.16
C ILE A 282 -38.28 -19.99 -4.94
N SER A 283 -37.46 -20.28 -3.94
CA SER A 283 -37.38 -19.55 -2.67
C SER A 283 -35.92 -19.31 -2.24
N MET A 284 -35.71 -18.42 -1.28
CA MET A 284 -34.38 -18.08 -0.74
C MET A 284 -34.17 -18.72 0.63
N THR A 285 -32.94 -19.17 0.93
CA THR A 285 -32.50 -19.61 2.27
C THR A 285 -31.83 -18.49 3.05
#